data_AF-A0A3P3QG98-F1
#
_entry.id   AF-A0A3P3QG98-F1
#
_cell.length_a   1.000
_cell.length_b   1.000
_cell.length_c   1.000
_cell.angle_alpha   90.00
_cell.angle_beta   90.00
_cell.angle_gamma   90.00
#
_symmetry.space_group_name_H-M   'P 1'
#
loop_
_entity.id
_entity.type
_entity.pdbx_description
1 polymer ?
#
loop_
_entity_poly.entity_id
_entity_poly.type
_entity_poly.pdbx_seq_one_letter_code
_entity_poly.pdbx_strand_id
1 'polypeptide(L)'
;MLRVIILMLTFVFPIGIHAEEVAPKNKTEETADVNNKVVIELKAQLQEMKIRNDLLENYQSSLLSTVHWSLSFMGGIALLLIGYGWWSNSKIHEKDKQQLKQEIATLLGEWEIKIKSDNADVINEQAKTIENRLIRVDEQVREVEKSFDNKLTRIDEQVREVEKSFDNKLEKIFSESKKLHEKLAMNVESMASQISILSVGQIHLEGSMLHVEERVWDIKGVTQNILLTQTQGLDAAIKLGSDYGYRVDTVLERIKETLEKLIKSKNPTARPYLVNRLKQSLNSLDSVYSVKVSEILGILETIRVEEVKSSS
;
A
#
# COMPACT_ATOMS: atom_id res chain seq x y z
N MET A 1 42.33 43.88 -29.87
CA MET A 1 43.59 44.31 -30.51
C MET A 1 43.79 45.82 -30.35
N LEU A 2 44.01 46.29 -29.13
CA LEU A 2 44.33 47.70 -28.83
C LEU A 2 45.52 47.82 -27.86
N ARG A 3 46.30 46.74 -27.72
CA ARG A 3 47.43 46.62 -26.76
C ARG A 3 48.81 46.47 -27.43
N VAL A 4 48.89 46.53 -28.76
CA VAL A 4 50.14 46.29 -29.51
C VAL A 4 50.75 47.59 -30.10
N ILE A 5 50.03 48.72 -30.08
CA ILE A 5 50.52 49.99 -30.67
C ILE A 5 51.16 50.93 -29.61
N ILE A 6 51.07 50.63 -28.31
CA ILE A 6 51.59 51.48 -27.24
C ILE A 6 53.02 51.08 -26.77
N LEU A 7 53.65 50.07 -27.39
CA LEU A 7 54.92 49.51 -26.90
C LEU A 7 56.05 49.43 -27.94
N MET A 8 56.03 50.29 -28.97
CA MET A 8 57.17 50.47 -29.89
C MET A 8 57.60 51.95 -29.90
N LEU A 9 58.67 52.21 -29.15
CA LEU A 9 59.67 53.25 -29.36
C LEU A 9 59.34 54.70 -29.03
N THR A 10 59.03 54.92 -27.75
CA THR A 10 59.82 55.88 -26.96
C THR A 10 61.15 55.23 -26.59
N PHE A 11 62.27 55.58 -27.25
CA PHE A 11 63.62 55.55 -26.67
C PHE A 11 64.67 56.07 -27.68
N VAL A 12 65.63 56.85 -27.17
CA VAL A 12 66.97 57.18 -27.72
C VAL A 12 67.14 58.51 -28.49
N PHE A 13 67.47 59.51 -27.67
CA PHE A 13 68.50 60.56 -27.82
C PHE A 13 68.14 61.99 -28.29
N PRO A 14 68.16 62.97 -27.35
CA PRO A 14 68.53 64.34 -27.64
C PRO A 14 70.06 64.44 -27.71
N ILE A 15 70.64 64.95 -28.81
CA ILE A 15 72.02 65.42 -28.79
C ILE A 15 71.98 66.90 -28.45
N GLY A 16 72.39 67.18 -27.22
CA GLY A 16 72.59 68.52 -26.68
C GLY A 16 73.78 69.23 -27.31
N ILE A 17 73.68 70.55 -27.21
CA ILE A 17 74.65 71.58 -27.58
C ILE A 17 75.96 71.41 -26.78
N HIS A 18 77.11 71.46 -27.45
CA HIS A 18 78.37 71.86 -26.83
C HIS A 18 79.01 72.99 -27.64
N ALA A 19 79.03 74.16 -27.01
CA ALA A 19 79.93 75.26 -27.32
C ALA A 19 81.31 74.91 -26.76
N GLU A 20 82.37 75.16 -27.53
CA GLU A 20 83.70 75.30 -26.96
C GLU A 20 84.41 76.48 -27.62
N GLU A 21 84.85 77.36 -26.73
CA GLU A 21 85.38 78.70 -26.89
C GLU A 21 86.89 78.60 -26.64
N VAL A 22 87.74 78.90 -27.63
CA VAL A 22 89.16 79.22 -27.36
C VAL A 22 89.68 80.23 -28.39
N ALA A 23 89.70 81.50 -28.01
CA ALA A 23 90.81 82.43 -28.30
C ALA A 23 91.79 82.36 -27.09
N PRO A 24 92.95 83.07 -27.02
CA PRO A 24 93.59 84.01 -27.95
C PRO A 24 95.15 83.87 -28.00
N LYS A 25 95.81 84.91 -28.55
CA LYS A 25 97.11 85.53 -28.14
C LYS A 25 98.38 85.25 -28.95
N ASN A 26 98.83 86.37 -29.58
CA ASN A 26 100.14 87.05 -29.43
C ASN A 26 101.39 86.29 -29.94
N LYS A 27 102.40 86.91 -30.56
CA LYS A 27 102.97 88.26 -30.39
C LYS A 27 104.14 88.44 -31.39
N THR A 28 104.40 89.69 -31.81
CA THR A 28 105.71 90.37 -32.06
C THR A 28 106.82 89.66 -32.88
N GLU A 29 107.68 90.32 -33.67
CA GLU A 29 108.12 91.72 -33.77
C GLU A 29 108.90 91.88 -35.11
N GLU A 30 108.67 93.00 -35.80
CA GLU A 30 109.70 93.96 -36.25
C GLU A 30 110.89 93.52 -37.14
N THR A 31 111.01 94.07 -38.36
CA THR A 31 111.89 95.22 -38.71
C THR A 31 112.07 95.41 -40.24
N ALA A 32 112.25 96.69 -40.62
CA ALA A 32 112.90 97.24 -41.83
C ALA A 32 112.21 96.99 -43.20
N ASP A 33 111.42 97.93 -43.73
CA ASP A 33 111.78 99.19 -44.40
C ASP A 33 112.27 99.03 -45.87
N VAL A 34 111.73 99.92 -46.72
CA VAL A 34 112.05 100.21 -48.14
C VAL A 34 111.44 99.28 -49.21
N ASN A 35 110.25 99.62 -49.75
CA ASN A 35 110.13 100.39 -51.01
C ASN A 35 108.65 100.61 -51.42
N ASN A 36 108.31 101.86 -51.72
CA ASN A 36 106.97 102.42 -51.82
C ASN A 36 106.38 102.25 -53.24
N LYS A 37 105.68 101.12 -53.52
CA LYS A 37 104.73 100.98 -54.67
C LYS A 37 103.74 99.80 -54.60
N VAL A 38 104.03 98.74 -53.84
CA VAL A 38 103.28 97.46 -53.88
C VAL A 38 102.12 97.38 -52.86
N VAL A 39 102.14 98.16 -51.77
CA VAL A 39 101.16 98.07 -50.67
C VAL A 39 99.79 98.69 -51.02
N ILE A 40 99.75 99.64 -51.96
CA ILE A 40 98.50 100.26 -52.41
C ILE A 40 97.69 99.28 -53.29
N GLU A 41 98.38 98.39 -54.02
CA GLU A 41 97.75 97.38 -54.88
C GLU A 41 97.19 96.20 -54.08
N LEU A 42 97.84 95.81 -52.97
CA LEU A 42 97.36 94.73 -52.09
C LEU A 42 96.05 95.08 -51.35
N LYS A 43 95.86 96.32 -50.91
CA LYS A 43 94.61 96.71 -50.22
C LYS A 43 93.41 96.75 -51.16
N ALA A 44 93.63 97.10 -52.43
CA ALA A 44 92.59 97.05 -53.46
C ALA A 44 92.18 95.60 -53.76
N GLN A 45 93.15 94.68 -53.89
CA GLN A 45 92.87 93.25 -54.05
C GLN A 45 92.15 92.64 -52.83
N LEU A 46 92.44 93.12 -51.61
CA LEU A 46 91.77 92.69 -50.39
C LEU A 46 90.30 93.12 -50.33
N GLN A 47 89.98 94.34 -50.80
CA GLN A 47 88.59 94.78 -50.92
C GLN A 47 87.84 94.02 -52.03
N GLU A 48 88.49 93.77 -53.17
CA GLU A 48 87.90 92.95 -54.24
C GLU A 48 87.59 91.53 -53.76
N MET A 49 88.51 90.92 -53.00
CA MET A 49 88.30 89.60 -52.36
C MET A 49 87.11 89.61 -51.39
N LYS A 50 86.93 90.67 -50.59
CA LYS A 50 85.78 90.77 -49.67
C LYS A 50 84.45 90.85 -50.41
N ILE A 51 84.38 91.63 -51.49
CA ILE A 51 83.17 91.75 -52.31
C ILE A 51 82.84 90.40 -52.97
N ARG A 52 83.85 89.67 -53.48
CA ARG A 52 83.63 88.32 -54.01
C ARG A 52 83.15 87.34 -52.95
N ASN A 53 83.65 87.46 -51.72
CA ASN A 53 83.26 86.58 -50.63
C ASN A 53 81.80 86.83 -50.18
N ASP A 54 81.38 88.08 -50.11
CA ASP A 54 80.01 88.46 -49.75
C ASP A 54 79.00 88.10 -50.87
N LEU A 55 79.43 88.19 -52.13
CA LEU A 55 78.68 87.67 -53.28
C LEU A 55 78.53 86.14 -53.21
N LEU A 56 79.60 85.43 -52.83
CA LEU A 56 79.55 83.97 -52.63
C LEU A 56 78.64 83.58 -51.46
N GLU A 57 78.67 84.32 -50.35
CA GLU A 57 77.85 84.04 -49.17
C GLU A 57 76.35 84.26 -49.46
N ASN A 58 76.00 85.33 -50.18
CA ASN A 58 74.62 85.57 -50.63
C ASN A 58 74.15 84.52 -51.65
N TYR A 59 75.01 84.09 -52.58
CA TYR A 59 74.71 82.98 -53.51
C TYR A 59 74.52 81.65 -52.76
N GLN A 60 75.38 81.35 -51.78
CA GLN A 60 75.26 80.15 -50.97
C GLN A 60 73.99 80.16 -50.10
N SER A 61 73.63 81.30 -49.50
CA SER A 61 72.40 81.43 -48.71
C SER A 61 71.13 81.31 -49.57
N SER A 62 71.14 81.86 -50.79
CA SER A 62 70.02 81.75 -51.73
C SER A 62 69.86 80.31 -52.24
N LEU A 63 70.96 79.61 -52.52
CA LEU A 63 70.95 78.19 -52.83
C LEU A 63 70.43 77.36 -51.66
N LEU A 64 70.90 77.61 -50.43
CA LEU A 64 70.45 76.88 -49.24
C LEU A 64 68.93 77.05 -49.01
N SER A 65 68.40 78.26 -49.18
CA SER A 65 66.96 78.54 -49.02
C SER A 65 66.10 77.84 -50.08
N THR A 66 66.54 77.86 -51.33
CA THR A 66 65.84 77.17 -52.44
C THR A 66 65.87 75.65 -52.23
N VAL A 67 67.00 75.11 -51.78
CA VAL A 67 67.14 73.69 -51.42
C VAL A 67 66.22 73.35 -50.25
N HIS A 68 66.18 74.16 -49.19
CA HIS A 68 65.27 73.95 -48.06
C HIS A 68 63.80 73.94 -48.49
N TRP A 69 63.38 74.89 -49.34
CA TRP A 69 62.01 74.92 -49.86
C TRP A 69 61.67 73.68 -50.71
N SER A 70 62.58 73.24 -51.57
CA SER A 70 62.39 72.01 -52.37
C SER A 70 62.34 70.75 -51.50
N LEU A 71 63.17 70.68 -50.45
CA LEU A 71 63.23 69.55 -49.53
C LEU A 71 61.98 69.47 -48.65
N SER A 72 61.46 70.60 -48.18
CA SER A 72 60.19 70.68 -47.46
C SER A 72 59.02 70.28 -48.35
N PHE A 73 59.01 70.70 -49.62
CA PHE A 73 57.99 70.29 -50.57
C PHE A 73 58.03 68.77 -50.83
N MET A 74 59.23 68.21 -51.02
CA MET A 74 59.40 66.77 -51.22
C MET A 74 59.04 65.96 -49.97
N GLY A 75 59.38 66.46 -48.78
CA GLY A 75 58.95 65.89 -47.50
C GLY A 75 57.43 65.94 -47.30
N GLY A 76 56.80 67.03 -47.72
CA GLY A 76 55.34 67.18 -47.72
C GLY A 76 54.64 66.16 -48.62
N ILE A 77 55.17 65.95 -49.83
CA ILE A 77 54.67 64.91 -50.74
C ILE A 77 54.85 63.51 -50.14
N ALA A 78 56.00 63.23 -49.53
CA ALA A 78 56.25 61.95 -48.89
C ALA A 78 55.25 61.66 -47.75
N LEU A 79 54.95 62.64 -46.89
CA LEU A 79 53.93 62.52 -45.85
C LEU A 79 52.52 62.31 -46.42
N LEU A 80 52.18 63.00 -47.51
CA LEU A 80 50.90 62.84 -48.19
C LEU A 80 50.74 61.43 -48.77
N LEU A 81 51.80 60.86 -49.37
CA LEU A 81 51.78 59.49 -49.89
C LEU A 81 51.65 58.45 -48.77
N ILE A 82 52.33 58.64 -47.64
CA ILE A 82 52.20 57.77 -46.46
C ILE A 82 50.77 57.86 -45.90
N GLY A 83 50.23 59.07 -45.75
CA GLY A 83 48.86 59.29 -45.29
C GLY A 83 47.82 58.68 -46.23
N TYR A 84 48.01 58.81 -47.54
CA TYR A 84 47.15 58.21 -48.55
C TYR A 84 47.25 56.67 -48.53
N GLY A 85 48.45 56.12 -48.39
CA GLY A 85 48.68 54.68 -48.24
C GLY A 85 47.97 54.11 -47.03
N TRP A 86 48.08 54.78 -45.87
CA TRP A 86 47.34 54.41 -44.66
C TRP A 86 45.83 54.49 -44.88
N TRP A 87 45.33 55.61 -45.39
CA TRP A 87 43.88 55.83 -45.57
C TRP A 87 43.27 54.82 -46.54
N SER A 88 43.95 54.57 -47.67
CA SER A 88 43.55 53.56 -48.65
C SER A 88 43.52 52.16 -48.03
N ASN A 89 44.57 51.79 -47.29
CA ASN A 89 44.61 50.50 -46.60
C ASN A 89 43.50 50.36 -45.54
N SER A 90 43.21 51.42 -44.78
CA SER A 90 42.11 51.43 -43.81
C SER A 90 40.75 51.24 -44.48
N LYS A 91 40.53 51.90 -45.61
CA LYS A 91 39.28 51.80 -46.37
C LYS A 91 39.10 50.42 -47.02
N ILE A 92 40.19 49.80 -47.46
CA ILE A 92 40.20 48.41 -47.94
C ILE A 92 39.86 47.47 -46.78
N HIS A 93 40.49 47.61 -45.61
CA HIS A 93 40.16 46.80 -44.44
C HIS A 93 38.71 46.96 -43.95
N GLU A 94 38.12 48.15 -44.07
CA GLU A 94 36.70 48.34 -43.77
C GLU A 94 35.79 47.58 -44.74
N LYS A 95 36.11 47.60 -46.04
CA LYS A 95 35.39 46.81 -47.05
C LYS A 95 35.55 45.32 -46.79
N ASP A 96 36.76 44.85 -46.52
CA ASP A 96 37.02 43.44 -46.21
C ASP A 96 36.27 42.99 -44.95
N LYS A 97 36.22 43.84 -43.92
CA LYS A 97 35.41 43.57 -42.72
C LYS A 97 33.91 43.50 -43.02
N GLN A 98 33.40 44.34 -43.91
CA GLN A 98 31.99 44.30 -44.31
C GLN A 98 31.69 43.06 -45.13
N GLN A 99 32.56 42.69 -46.07
CA GLN A 99 32.44 41.45 -46.84
C GLN A 99 32.48 40.22 -45.94
N LEU A 100 33.46 40.13 -45.04
CA LEU A 100 33.54 39.04 -44.06
C LEU A 100 32.29 38.96 -43.17
N LYS A 101 31.75 40.10 -42.72
CA LYS A 101 30.49 40.11 -41.95
C LYS A 101 29.32 39.59 -42.78
N GLN A 102 29.25 39.95 -44.06
CA GLN A 102 28.20 39.50 -44.95
C GLN A 102 28.33 38.00 -45.21
N GLU A 103 29.53 37.50 -45.50
CA GLU A 103 29.81 36.07 -45.67
C GLU A 103 29.51 35.26 -44.40
N ILE A 104 29.87 35.76 -43.22
CA ILE A 104 29.52 35.11 -41.95
C ILE A 104 28.00 35.09 -41.76
N ALA A 105 27.29 36.18 -42.08
CA ALA A 105 25.83 36.23 -41.95
C ALA A 105 25.13 35.27 -42.94
N THR A 106 25.62 35.16 -44.17
CA THR A 106 25.08 34.20 -45.15
C THR A 106 25.34 32.77 -44.72
N LEU A 107 26.57 32.46 -44.27
CA LEU A 107 26.89 31.13 -43.75
C LEU A 107 26.03 30.80 -42.53
N LEU A 108 25.87 31.72 -41.57
CA LEU A 108 24.99 31.50 -40.41
C LEU A 108 23.53 31.22 -40.83
N GLY A 109 23.03 31.94 -41.84
CA GLY A 109 21.70 31.69 -42.40
C GLY A 109 21.58 30.31 -43.06
N GLU A 110 22.57 29.89 -43.84
CA GLU A 110 22.63 28.55 -44.45
C GLU A 110 22.69 27.45 -43.39
N TRP A 111 23.50 27.62 -42.34
CA TRP A 111 23.59 26.69 -41.22
C TRP A 111 22.28 26.61 -40.44
N GLU A 112 21.59 27.73 -40.22
CA GLU A 112 20.28 27.74 -39.54
C GLU A 112 19.23 26.98 -40.35
N ILE A 113 19.18 27.19 -41.67
CA ILE A 113 18.27 26.47 -42.57
C ILE A 113 18.59 24.97 -42.57
N LYS A 114 19.87 24.60 -42.64
CA LYS A 114 20.30 23.20 -42.61
C LYS A 114 19.94 22.52 -41.30
N ILE A 115 20.21 23.15 -40.15
CA ILE A 115 19.85 22.62 -38.82
C ILE A 115 18.33 22.45 -38.71
N LYS A 116 17.53 23.40 -39.21
CA LYS A 116 16.07 23.29 -39.20
C LYS A 116 15.57 22.14 -40.09
N SER A 117 16.17 21.95 -41.26
CA SER A 117 15.84 20.83 -42.16
C SER A 117 16.22 19.49 -41.55
N ASP A 118 17.46 19.35 -41.09
CA ASP A 118 17.96 18.11 -40.46
C ASP A 118 17.12 17.75 -39.22
N ASN A 119 16.75 18.75 -38.41
CA ASN A 119 15.86 18.54 -37.27
C ASN A 119 14.45 18.13 -37.69
N ALA A 120 13.90 18.70 -38.76
CA ALA A 120 12.57 18.33 -39.26
C ALA A 120 12.55 16.87 -39.75
N ASP A 121 13.60 16.43 -40.44
CA ASP A 121 13.75 15.06 -40.92
C ASP A 121 13.88 14.07 -39.74
N VAL A 122 14.72 14.39 -38.75
CA VAL A 122 14.87 13.57 -37.52
C VAL A 122 13.55 13.49 -36.75
N ILE A 123 12.82 14.61 -36.61
CA ILE A 123 11.50 14.62 -35.96
C ILE A 123 10.51 13.74 -36.72
N ASN A 124 10.50 13.78 -38.05
CA ASN A 124 9.62 12.98 -38.89
C ASN A 124 9.95 11.48 -38.79
N GLU A 125 11.23 11.10 -38.79
CA GLU A 125 11.65 9.71 -38.59
C GLU A 125 11.31 9.19 -37.17
N GLN A 126 11.49 10.03 -36.15
CA GLN A 126 11.08 9.70 -34.79
C GLN A 126 9.56 9.56 -34.68
N ALA A 127 8.78 10.44 -35.31
CA ALA A 127 7.32 10.36 -35.35
C ALA A 127 6.85 9.05 -35.98
N LYS A 128 7.40 8.65 -37.13
CA LYS A 128 7.10 7.35 -37.77
C LYS A 128 7.47 6.17 -36.89
N THR A 129 8.60 6.24 -36.18
CA THR A 129 9.02 5.18 -35.26
C THR A 129 8.07 5.07 -34.06
N ILE A 130 7.62 6.20 -33.53
CA ILE A 130 6.64 6.25 -32.43
C ILE A 130 5.29 5.70 -32.90
N GLU A 131 4.80 6.08 -34.08
CA GLU A 131 3.55 5.58 -34.66
C GLU A 131 3.59 4.06 -34.85
N ASN A 132 4.67 3.52 -35.43
CA ASN A 132 4.85 2.08 -35.57
C ASN A 132 4.90 1.35 -34.23
N ARG A 133 5.50 1.95 -33.19
CA ARG A 133 5.49 1.41 -31.83
C ARG A 133 4.10 1.45 -31.21
N LEU A 134 3.33 2.51 -31.45
CA LEU A 134 1.97 2.67 -30.96
C LEU A 134 1.05 1.59 -31.55
N ILE A 135 1.13 1.35 -32.87
CA ILE A 135 0.39 0.29 -33.55
C ILE A 135 0.73 -1.09 -32.97
N ARG A 136 2.00 -1.35 -32.69
CA ARG A 136 2.41 -2.62 -32.06
C ARG A 136 1.87 -2.77 -30.65
N VAL A 137 1.86 -1.69 -29.86
CA VAL A 137 1.29 -1.69 -28.51
C VAL A 137 -0.21 -1.94 -28.57
N ASP A 138 -0.94 -1.29 -29.47
CA ASP A 138 -2.38 -1.50 -29.66
C ASP A 138 -2.71 -2.97 -30.02
N GLU A 139 -1.91 -3.59 -30.89
CA GLU A 139 -2.10 -5.01 -31.23
C GLU A 139 -1.82 -5.93 -30.03
N GLN A 140 -0.78 -5.64 -29.23
CA GLN A 140 -0.49 -6.38 -28.00
C GLN A 140 -1.60 -6.22 -26.96
N VAL A 141 -2.14 -5.01 -26.78
CA VAL A 141 -3.28 -4.76 -25.89
C VAL A 141 -4.50 -5.56 -26.35
N ARG A 142 -4.79 -5.56 -27.65
CA ARG A 142 -5.90 -6.32 -28.22
C ARG A 142 -5.75 -7.84 -28.07
N GLU A 143 -4.54 -8.37 -28.20
CA GLU A 143 -4.25 -9.78 -27.95
C GLU A 143 -4.46 -10.14 -26.48
N VAL A 144 -3.99 -9.27 -25.58
CA VAL A 144 -4.19 -9.41 -24.14
C VAL A 144 -5.68 -9.39 -23.78
N GLU A 145 -6.46 -8.44 -24.31
CA GLU A 145 -7.93 -8.38 -24.13
C GLU A 145 -8.61 -9.68 -24.55
N LYS A 146 -8.32 -10.19 -25.76
CA LYS A 146 -8.85 -11.49 -26.22
C LYS A 146 -8.45 -12.64 -25.31
N SER A 147 -7.23 -12.64 -24.79
CA SER A 147 -6.77 -13.68 -23.86
C SER A 147 -7.50 -13.62 -22.52
N PHE A 148 -7.86 -12.42 -22.05
CA PHE A 148 -8.64 -12.21 -20.85
C PHE A 148 -10.10 -12.62 -21.03
N ASP A 149 -10.74 -12.28 -22.15
CA ASP A 149 -12.10 -12.74 -22.46
C ASP A 149 -12.19 -14.26 -22.52
N ASN A 150 -11.21 -14.92 -23.13
CA ASN A 150 -11.12 -16.38 -23.16
C ASN A 150 -10.90 -16.99 -21.78
N LYS A 151 -10.22 -16.29 -20.86
CA LYS A 151 -10.07 -16.74 -19.47
C LYS A 151 -11.35 -16.52 -18.66
N LEU A 152 -12.02 -15.38 -18.85
CA LEU A 152 -13.30 -15.08 -18.22
C LEU A 152 -14.36 -16.12 -18.57
N THR A 153 -14.51 -16.44 -19.85
CA THR A 153 -15.46 -17.48 -20.30
C THR A 153 -15.14 -18.87 -19.75
N ARG A 154 -13.86 -19.24 -19.62
CA ARG A 154 -13.45 -20.49 -18.96
C ARG A 154 -13.76 -20.49 -17.46
N ILE A 155 -13.53 -19.37 -16.79
CA ILE A 155 -13.86 -19.21 -15.37
C ILE A 155 -15.37 -19.32 -15.18
N ASP A 156 -16.18 -18.68 -16.02
CA ASP A 156 -17.64 -18.76 -15.96
C ASP A 156 -18.14 -20.21 -16.11
N GLU A 157 -17.57 -20.98 -17.04
CA GLU A 157 -17.94 -22.39 -17.19
C GLU A 157 -17.51 -23.24 -15.98
N GLN A 158 -16.32 -23.00 -15.43
CA GLN A 158 -15.86 -23.68 -14.21
C GLN A 158 -16.74 -23.36 -13.00
N VAL A 159 -17.14 -22.10 -12.84
CA VAL A 159 -18.08 -21.68 -11.78
C VAL A 159 -19.41 -22.41 -11.95
N ARG A 160 -19.93 -22.48 -13.17
CA ARG A 160 -21.20 -23.17 -13.48
C ARG A 160 -21.14 -24.68 -13.23
N GLU A 161 -20.01 -25.32 -13.51
CA GLU A 161 -19.78 -26.73 -13.22
C GLU A 161 -19.71 -26.97 -11.70
N VAL A 162 -19.00 -26.09 -10.98
CA VAL A 162 -18.89 -26.13 -9.52
C VAL A 162 -20.27 -25.98 -8.89
N GLU A 163 -21.09 -25.01 -9.31
CA GLU A 163 -22.47 -24.80 -8.85
C GLU A 163 -23.32 -26.07 -9.03
N LYS A 164 -23.34 -26.66 -10.23
CA LYS A 164 -24.06 -27.93 -10.48
C LYS A 164 -23.56 -29.07 -9.59
N SER A 165 -22.25 -29.17 -9.38
CA SER A 165 -21.67 -30.22 -8.52
C SER A 165 -22.07 -30.02 -7.05
N PHE A 166 -22.21 -28.78 -6.60
CA PHE A 166 -22.67 -28.43 -5.26
C PHE A 166 -24.16 -28.75 -5.09
N ASP A 167 -25.00 -28.38 -6.05
CA ASP A 167 -26.44 -28.70 -6.01
C ASP A 167 -26.68 -30.22 -5.92
N ASN A 168 -25.98 -31.00 -6.74
CA ASN A 168 -26.06 -32.46 -6.70
C ASN A 168 -25.60 -33.05 -5.35
N LYS A 169 -24.54 -32.49 -4.76
CA LYS A 169 -24.06 -32.92 -3.43
C LYS A 169 -25.04 -32.53 -2.32
N LEU A 170 -25.65 -31.35 -2.40
CA LEU A 170 -26.66 -30.90 -1.45
C LEU A 170 -27.89 -31.81 -1.51
N GLU A 171 -28.40 -32.10 -2.70
CA GLU A 171 -29.55 -33.01 -2.86
C GLU A 171 -29.26 -34.40 -2.30
N LYS A 172 -28.07 -34.94 -2.55
CA LYS A 172 -27.63 -36.21 -1.96
C LYS A 172 -27.63 -36.16 -0.43
N ILE A 173 -27.02 -35.13 0.16
CA ILE A 173 -26.97 -34.93 1.62
C ILE A 173 -28.38 -34.82 2.21
N PHE A 174 -29.28 -34.07 1.58
CA PHE A 174 -30.68 -33.95 2.04
C PHE A 174 -31.41 -35.29 2.00
N SER A 175 -31.23 -36.08 0.93
CA SER A 175 -31.86 -37.40 0.82
C SER A 175 -31.34 -38.39 1.87
N GLU A 176 -30.03 -38.37 2.17
CA GLU A 176 -29.40 -39.21 3.18
C GLU A 176 -29.83 -38.78 4.59
N SER A 177 -29.86 -37.46 4.85
CA SER A 177 -30.34 -36.89 6.11
C SER A 177 -31.80 -37.26 6.37
N LYS A 178 -32.66 -37.22 5.35
CA LYS A 178 -34.08 -37.60 5.47
C LYS A 178 -34.22 -39.08 5.83
N LYS A 179 -33.49 -39.98 5.14
CA LYS A 179 -33.49 -41.42 5.45
C LYS A 179 -33.00 -41.72 6.86
N LEU A 180 -31.96 -41.03 7.31
CA LEU A 180 -31.46 -41.16 8.68
C LEU A 180 -32.48 -40.69 9.71
N HIS A 181 -33.18 -39.58 9.44
CA HIS A 181 -34.23 -39.07 10.32
C HIS A 181 -35.42 -40.03 10.42
N GLU A 182 -35.89 -40.58 9.30
CA GLU A 182 -36.96 -41.60 9.27
C GLU A 182 -36.56 -42.86 10.06
N LYS A 183 -35.33 -43.36 9.85
CA LYS A 183 -34.81 -44.51 10.61
C LYS A 183 -34.70 -44.21 12.11
N LEU A 184 -34.27 -43.00 12.48
CA LEU A 184 -34.18 -42.59 13.88
C LEU A 184 -35.58 -42.50 14.52
N ALA A 185 -36.56 -41.95 13.82
CA ALA A 185 -37.94 -41.87 14.30
C ALA A 185 -38.53 -43.27 14.56
N MET A 186 -38.35 -44.21 13.63
CA MET A 186 -38.79 -45.61 13.80
C MET A 186 -38.10 -46.28 15.00
N ASN A 187 -36.80 -46.03 15.20
CA ASN A 187 -36.07 -46.58 16.33
C ASN A 187 -36.56 -46.00 17.67
N VAL A 188 -36.83 -44.69 17.72
CA VAL A 188 -37.38 -44.02 18.92
C VAL A 188 -38.76 -44.57 19.27
N GLU A 189 -39.64 -44.76 18.28
CA GLU A 189 -40.97 -45.34 18.49
C GLU A 189 -40.87 -46.80 18.98
N SER A 190 -39.97 -47.59 18.38
CA SER A 190 -39.69 -48.96 18.84
C SER A 190 -39.17 -49.00 20.28
N MET A 191 -38.24 -48.12 20.64
CA MET A 191 -37.73 -48.02 22.01
C MET A 191 -38.82 -47.57 22.99
N ALA A 192 -39.67 -46.61 22.63
CA ALA A 192 -40.79 -46.18 23.46
C ALA A 192 -41.77 -47.33 23.73
N SER A 193 -42.06 -48.14 22.70
CA SER A 193 -42.86 -49.36 22.85
C SER A 193 -42.21 -50.38 23.80
N GLN A 194 -40.91 -50.64 23.65
CA GLN A 194 -40.16 -51.55 24.54
C GLN A 194 -40.14 -51.07 25.99
N ILE A 195 -39.95 -49.76 26.23
CA ILE A 195 -39.99 -49.16 27.56
C ILE A 195 -41.36 -49.34 28.20
N SER A 196 -42.44 -49.15 27.43
CA SER A 196 -43.81 -49.40 27.90
C SER A 196 -44.01 -50.86 28.32
N ILE A 197 -43.57 -51.81 27.49
CA ILE A 197 -43.67 -53.25 27.80
C ILE A 197 -42.86 -53.61 29.06
N LEU A 198 -41.63 -53.09 29.18
CA LEU A 198 -40.79 -53.32 30.36
C LEU A 198 -41.37 -52.71 31.62
N SER A 199 -41.97 -51.52 31.54
CA SER A 199 -42.63 -50.86 32.66
C SER A 199 -43.80 -51.71 33.18
N VAL A 200 -44.63 -52.25 32.28
CA VAL A 200 -45.72 -53.17 32.65
C VAL A 200 -45.17 -54.46 33.27
N GLY A 201 -44.13 -55.04 32.67
CA GLY A 201 -43.46 -56.23 33.17
C GLY A 201 -42.87 -56.05 34.57
N GLN A 202 -42.25 -54.89 34.84
CA GLN A 202 -41.71 -54.52 36.14
C GLN A 202 -42.81 -54.48 37.20
N ILE A 203 -43.94 -53.83 36.92
CA ILE A 203 -45.05 -53.76 37.87
C ILE A 203 -45.69 -55.15 38.08
N HIS A 204 -45.73 -56.00 37.05
CA HIS A 204 -46.20 -57.38 37.18
C HIS A 204 -45.28 -58.22 38.10
N LEU A 205 -43.96 -58.04 37.97
CA LEU A 205 -42.98 -58.70 38.84
C LEU A 205 -43.09 -58.18 40.28
N GLU A 206 -43.23 -56.87 40.47
CA GLU A 206 -43.47 -56.25 41.78
C GLU A 206 -44.72 -56.84 42.45
N GLY A 207 -45.83 -56.94 41.72
CA GLY A 207 -47.06 -57.57 42.22
C GLY A 207 -46.88 -59.06 42.58
N SER A 208 -46.09 -59.80 41.81
CA SER A 208 -45.79 -61.21 42.09
C SER A 208 -44.89 -61.38 43.32
N MET A 209 -43.90 -60.51 43.48
CA MET A 209 -43.02 -60.46 44.66
C MET A 209 -43.82 -60.15 45.92
N LEU A 210 -44.73 -59.17 45.86
CA LEU A 210 -45.62 -58.82 46.96
C LEU A 210 -46.57 -59.97 47.32
N HIS A 211 -47.06 -60.74 46.34
CA HIS A 211 -47.85 -61.94 46.60
C HIS A 211 -47.05 -63.03 47.35
N VAL A 212 -45.78 -63.23 46.97
CA VAL A 212 -44.89 -64.16 47.69
C VAL A 212 -44.64 -63.67 49.12
N GLU A 213 -44.34 -62.38 49.28
CA GLU A 213 -44.11 -61.77 50.59
C GLU A 213 -45.35 -61.90 51.50
N GLU A 214 -46.55 -61.66 50.96
CA GLU A 214 -47.82 -61.84 51.67
C GLU A 214 -47.96 -63.27 52.21
N ARG A 215 -47.66 -64.28 51.39
CA ARG A 215 -47.69 -65.69 51.82
C ARG A 215 -46.67 -65.98 52.92
N VAL A 216 -45.49 -65.36 52.87
CA VAL A 216 -44.49 -65.49 53.94
C VAL A 216 -45.00 -64.91 55.25
N TRP A 217 -45.68 -63.76 55.21
CA TRP A 217 -46.28 -63.15 56.40
C TRP A 217 -47.46 -63.93 56.95
N ASP A 218 -48.28 -64.52 56.09
CA ASP A 218 -49.38 -65.41 56.46
C ASP A 218 -48.87 -66.66 57.19
N ILE A 219 -47.82 -67.31 56.67
CA ILE A 219 -47.16 -68.44 57.34
C ILE A 219 -46.63 -68.05 58.73
N LYS A 220 -46.10 -66.82 58.85
CA LYS A 220 -45.60 -66.31 60.14
C LYS A 220 -46.71 -65.84 61.08
N GLY A 221 -47.96 -65.74 60.63
CA GLY A 221 -49.10 -65.26 61.41
C GLY A 221 -49.03 -63.77 61.77
N VAL A 222 -48.33 -62.95 60.98
CA VAL A 222 -48.16 -61.51 61.25
C VAL A 222 -49.13 -60.69 60.42
N THR A 223 -50.41 -60.62 60.83
CA THR A 223 -51.51 -60.03 60.04
C THR A 223 -51.28 -58.57 59.63
N GLN A 224 -50.64 -57.76 60.48
CA GLN A 224 -50.33 -56.35 60.13
C GLN A 224 -49.38 -56.26 58.93
N ASN A 225 -48.42 -57.17 58.80
CA ASN A 225 -47.50 -57.20 57.65
C ASN A 225 -48.18 -57.72 56.39
N ILE A 226 -49.14 -58.65 56.52
CA ILE A 226 -49.99 -59.10 55.40
C ILE A 226 -50.75 -57.90 54.82
N LEU A 227 -51.46 -57.14 55.66
CA LEU A 227 -52.21 -55.96 55.23
C LEU A 227 -51.32 -54.88 54.60
N LEU A 228 -50.12 -54.65 55.15
CA LEU A 228 -49.17 -53.70 54.57
C LEU A 228 -48.73 -54.14 53.17
N THR A 229 -48.39 -55.41 53.01
CA THR A 229 -47.95 -55.99 51.73
C THR A 229 -49.09 -55.95 50.70
N GLN A 230 -50.31 -56.27 51.12
CA GLN A 230 -51.49 -56.17 50.27
C GLN A 230 -51.79 -54.71 49.88
N THR A 231 -51.62 -53.75 50.79
CA THR A 231 -51.77 -52.32 50.48
C THR A 231 -50.73 -51.87 49.45
N GLN A 232 -49.47 -52.30 49.58
CA GLN A 232 -48.44 -52.05 48.57
C GLN A 232 -48.77 -52.73 47.24
N GLY A 233 -49.34 -53.94 47.28
CA GLY A 233 -49.84 -54.65 46.10
C GLY A 233 -50.98 -53.92 45.41
N LEU A 234 -51.84 -53.25 46.19
CA LEU A 234 -52.91 -52.40 45.68
C LEU A 234 -52.34 -51.17 44.97
N ASP A 235 -51.35 -50.50 45.59
CA ASP A 235 -50.64 -49.36 44.98
C ASP A 235 -50.00 -49.76 43.63
N ALA A 236 -49.36 -50.93 43.58
CA ALA A 236 -48.77 -51.46 42.34
C ALA A 236 -49.84 -51.79 41.28
N ALA A 237 -50.98 -52.37 41.69
CA ALA A 237 -52.08 -52.67 40.78
C ALA A 237 -52.74 -51.40 40.23
N ILE A 238 -52.88 -50.34 41.03
CA ILE A 238 -53.41 -49.04 40.59
C ILE A 238 -52.53 -48.43 39.49
N LYS A 239 -51.19 -48.54 39.62
CA LYS A 239 -50.24 -48.01 38.62
C LYS A 239 -50.39 -48.65 37.23
N LEU A 240 -50.95 -49.85 37.12
CA LEU A 240 -51.18 -50.52 35.83
C LEU A 240 -52.39 -49.94 35.07
N GLY A 241 -53.24 -49.13 35.71
CA GLY A 241 -54.42 -48.55 35.09
C GLY A 241 -55.59 -49.53 34.94
N SER A 242 -56.62 -49.08 34.20
CA SER A 242 -57.91 -49.78 34.06
C SER A 242 -57.81 -51.16 33.42
N ASP A 243 -56.84 -51.37 32.52
CA ASP A 243 -56.69 -52.59 31.73
C ASP A 243 -56.37 -53.82 32.60
N TYR A 244 -55.94 -53.58 33.84
CA TYR A 244 -55.59 -54.62 34.82
C TYR A 244 -56.53 -54.63 36.04
N GLY A 245 -57.78 -54.15 35.87
CA GLY A 245 -58.76 -54.05 36.95
C GLY A 245 -58.99 -55.34 37.75
N TYR A 246 -58.89 -56.51 37.13
CA TYR A 246 -58.99 -57.81 37.82
C TYR A 246 -57.97 -57.98 38.96
N ARG A 247 -56.79 -57.35 38.86
CA ARG A 247 -55.75 -57.39 39.89
C ARG A 247 -56.14 -56.56 41.10
N VAL A 248 -56.65 -55.35 40.85
CA VAL A 248 -57.18 -54.47 41.90
C VAL A 248 -58.28 -55.22 42.64
N ASP A 249 -59.21 -55.82 41.92
CA ASP A 249 -60.31 -56.59 42.50
C ASP A 249 -59.83 -57.74 43.40
N THR A 250 -58.86 -58.52 42.92
CA THR A 250 -58.26 -59.64 43.68
C THR A 250 -57.51 -59.16 44.93
N VAL A 251 -56.84 -58.01 44.87
CA VAL A 251 -56.15 -57.44 46.04
C VAL A 251 -57.16 -56.92 47.06
N LEU A 252 -58.21 -56.21 46.62
CA LEU A 252 -59.27 -55.71 47.49
C LEU A 252 -59.97 -56.86 48.25
N GLU A 253 -60.29 -57.95 47.56
CA GLU A 253 -60.89 -59.13 48.20
C GLU A 253 -59.98 -59.73 49.29
N ARG A 254 -58.68 -59.86 49.00
CA ARG A 254 -57.72 -60.37 49.98
C ARG A 254 -57.52 -59.43 51.17
N ILE A 255 -57.55 -58.11 50.95
CA ILE A 255 -57.54 -57.11 52.03
C ILE A 255 -58.76 -57.29 52.92
N LYS A 256 -59.96 -57.38 52.33
CA LYS A 256 -61.20 -57.61 53.05
C LYS A 256 -61.12 -58.86 53.92
N GLU A 257 -60.74 -60.00 53.34
CA GLU A 257 -60.57 -61.27 54.07
C GLU A 257 -59.57 -61.14 55.24
N THR A 258 -58.47 -60.43 55.02
CA THR A 258 -57.41 -60.24 56.03
C THR A 258 -57.90 -59.35 57.17
N LEU A 259 -58.66 -58.30 56.88
CA LEU A 259 -59.28 -57.45 57.90
C LEU A 259 -60.35 -58.21 58.70
N GLU A 260 -61.17 -59.03 58.05
CA GLU A 260 -62.15 -59.89 58.74
C GLU A 260 -61.47 -60.90 59.68
N LYS A 261 -60.35 -61.50 59.25
CA LYS A 261 -59.51 -62.36 60.11
C LYS A 261 -58.94 -61.56 61.29
N LEU A 262 -58.50 -60.32 61.07
CA LEU A 262 -57.96 -59.47 62.13
C LEU A 262 -59.02 -59.12 63.18
N ILE A 263 -60.26 -58.83 62.77
CA ILE A 263 -61.39 -58.55 63.68
C ILE A 263 -61.72 -59.75 64.57
N LYS A 264 -61.64 -60.96 64.02
CA LYS A 264 -61.88 -62.21 64.76
C LYS A 264 -60.75 -62.57 65.73
N SER A 265 -59.62 -61.88 65.67
CA SER A 265 -58.48 -62.12 66.57
C SER A 265 -58.73 -61.58 67.99
N LYS A 266 -58.00 -62.10 68.98
CA LYS A 266 -58.17 -61.71 70.40
C LYS A 266 -57.91 -60.22 70.67
N ASN A 267 -57.11 -59.55 69.83
CA ASN A 267 -56.76 -58.14 70.00
C ASN A 267 -56.70 -57.44 68.62
N PRO A 268 -57.83 -56.96 68.09
CA PRO A 268 -57.92 -56.37 66.76
C PRO A 268 -57.34 -54.95 66.77
N THR A 269 -56.01 -54.85 66.76
CA THR A 269 -55.30 -53.57 66.73
C THR A 269 -54.51 -53.38 65.45
N ALA A 270 -54.59 -52.18 64.88
CA ALA A 270 -53.83 -51.79 63.68
C ALA A 270 -53.02 -50.51 63.94
N ARG A 271 -51.83 -50.44 63.34
CA ARG A 271 -50.97 -49.26 63.43
C ARG A 271 -51.57 -48.09 62.63
N PRO A 272 -51.54 -46.85 63.14
CA PRO A 272 -52.10 -45.69 62.44
C PRO A 272 -51.55 -45.48 61.02
N TYR A 273 -50.24 -45.68 60.82
CA TYR A 273 -49.61 -45.55 59.50
C TYR A 273 -50.24 -46.49 58.46
N LEU A 274 -50.51 -47.74 58.85
CA LEU A 274 -51.12 -48.74 57.96
C LEU A 274 -52.54 -48.33 57.58
N VAL A 275 -53.34 -47.91 58.57
CA VAL A 275 -54.73 -47.46 58.37
C VAL A 275 -54.76 -46.26 57.43
N ASN A 276 -53.90 -45.27 57.66
CA ASN A 276 -53.83 -44.07 56.83
C ASN A 276 -53.40 -44.38 55.40
N ARG A 277 -52.37 -45.22 55.22
CA ARG A 277 -51.90 -45.63 53.89
C ARG A 277 -52.99 -46.40 53.14
N LEU A 278 -53.64 -47.37 53.81
CA LEU A 278 -54.72 -48.14 53.21
C LEU A 278 -55.89 -47.25 52.80
N LYS A 279 -56.32 -46.32 53.66
CA LYS A 279 -57.35 -45.31 53.30
C LYS A 279 -56.94 -44.49 52.08
N GLN A 280 -55.68 -44.05 52.01
CA GLN A 280 -55.19 -43.30 50.87
C GLN A 280 -55.27 -44.11 49.56
N SER A 281 -54.81 -45.36 49.57
CA SER A 281 -54.88 -46.24 48.41
C SER A 281 -56.33 -46.53 48.01
N LEU A 282 -57.22 -46.78 48.98
CA LEU A 282 -58.64 -47.04 48.74
C LEU A 282 -59.39 -45.82 48.17
N ASN A 283 -59.14 -44.62 48.71
CA ASN A 283 -59.78 -43.39 48.22
C ASN A 283 -59.39 -43.09 46.76
N SER A 284 -58.20 -43.50 46.32
CA SER A 284 -57.80 -43.37 44.91
C SER A 284 -58.59 -44.26 43.95
N LEU A 285 -59.25 -45.30 44.48
CA LEU A 285 -60.05 -46.28 43.74
C LEU A 285 -61.56 -46.06 43.86
N ASP A 286 -62.01 -45.13 44.69
CA ASP A 286 -63.43 -44.92 45.01
C ASP A 286 -64.28 -44.67 43.75
N SER A 287 -63.74 -43.99 42.75
CA SER A 287 -64.45 -43.71 41.49
C SER A 287 -64.79 -44.96 40.67
N VAL A 288 -63.99 -46.03 40.77
CA VAL A 288 -64.15 -47.25 39.95
C VAL A 288 -64.66 -48.43 40.78
N TYR A 289 -64.27 -48.51 42.06
CA TYR A 289 -64.57 -49.63 42.96
C TYR A 289 -65.34 -49.19 44.22
N SER A 290 -66.17 -48.15 44.12
CA SER A 290 -66.89 -47.52 45.25
C SER A 290 -67.52 -48.51 46.23
N VAL A 291 -68.18 -49.55 45.73
CA VAL A 291 -68.85 -50.56 46.57
C VAL A 291 -67.85 -51.34 47.43
N LYS A 292 -66.79 -51.89 46.82
CA LYS A 292 -65.77 -52.67 47.54
C LYS A 292 -64.92 -51.77 48.46
N VAL A 293 -64.60 -50.56 47.99
CA VAL A 293 -63.88 -49.56 48.78
C VAL A 293 -64.68 -49.19 50.03
N SER A 294 -65.96 -48.88 49.90
CA SER A 294 -66.84 -48.54 51.03
C SER A 294 -66.96 -49.70 52.03
N GLU A 295 -67.06 -50.93 51.54
CA GLU A 295 -67.10 -52.12 52.40
C GLU A 295 -65.81 -52.27 53.22
N ILE A 296 -64.64 -52.19 52.57
CA ILE A 296 -63.34 -52.30 53.24
C ILE A 296 -63.14 -51.15 54.23
N LEU A 297 -63.54 -49.93 53.89
CA LEU A 297 -63.48 -48.77 54.78
C LEU A 297 -64.38 -48.97 56.01
N GLY A 298 -65.60 -49.49 55.83
CA GLY A 298 -66.50 -49.81 56.93
C GLY A 298 -65.91 -50.86 57.89
N ILE A 299 -65.28 -51.92 57.36
CA ILE A 299 -64.56 -52.91 58.17
C ILE A 299 -63.39 -52.24 58.92
N LEU A 300 -62.63 -51.38 58.25
CA LEU A 300 -61.47 -50.70 58.82
C LEU A 300 -61.82 -49.79 60.00
N GLU A 301 -63.01 -49.16 60.00
CA GLU A 301 -63.50 -48.32 61.10
C GLU A 301 -63.82 -49.11 62.38
N THR A 302 -64.08 -50.41 62.27
CA THR A 302 -64.34 -51.26 63.45
C THR A 302 -63.07 -51.69 64.20
N ILE A 303 -61.90 -51.55 63.57
CA ILE A 303 -60.60 -51.97 64.13
C ILE A 303 -60.06 -50.87 65.04
N ARG A 304 -59.56 -51.24 66.23
CA ARG A 304 -58.97 -50.27 67.17
C ARG A 304 -57.61 -49.81 66.64
N VAL A 305 -57.42 -48.50 66.56
CA VAL A 305 -56.13 -47.93 66.19
C VAL A 305 -55.23 -47.90 67.42
N GLU A 306 -54.02 -48.47 67.32
CA GLU A 306 -53.05 -48.40 68.41
C GLU A 306 -52.69 -46.94 68.69
N GLU A 307 -52.93 -46.48 69.91
CA GLU A 307 -52.48 -45.16 70.35
C GLU A 307 -50.95 -45.15 70.29
N VAL A 308 -50.39 -44.25 69.48
CA VAL A 308 -48.96 -44.01 69.44
C VAL A 308 -48.59 -43.44 70.80
N LYS A 309 -48.03 -44.27 71.68
CA LYS A 309 -47.34 -43.77 72.87
C LYS A 309 -46.18 -42.93 72.35
N SER A 310 -46.36 -41.61 72.34
CA SER A 310 -45.30 -40.64 72.05
C SER A 310 -44.17 -40.92 73.02
N SER A 311 -43.17 -41.67 72.54
CA SER A 311 -41.96 -41.95 73.29
C SER A 311 -41.25 -40.62 73.39
N SER A 312 -41.46 -39.96 74.52
CA SER A 312 -40.85 -38.67 74.88
C SER A 312 -39.39 -38.91 75.22
#